data_AF-A0A0A9FGK2-F1
#
_entry.id   AF-A0A0A9FGK2-F1
#
_cell.length_a   1.000
_cell.length_b   1.000
_cell.length_c   1.000
_cell.angle_alpha   90.00
_cell.angle_beta   90.00
_cell.angle_gamma   90.00
#
_symmetry.space_group_name_H-M   'P 1'
#
loop_
_entity.id
_entity.type
_entity.pdbx_description
1 polymer ?
#
loop_
_entity_poly.entity_id
_entity_poly.type
_entity_poly.pdbx_seq_one_letter_code
_entity_poly.pdbx_strand_id
1 'polypeptide(L)'
;MNPPKAGDESFESFMLERNGILSSLARRAKALEEAFNSLEGITCNKAEGAMYLFPRLHLPQKAIGAAQAAGTAPDAYYAKRILEATGIVVVPGSGFGQVPGTWHFRCTILPQEDKIPAIISRFKEFHEKFMDEYRD
;
A
#
# COMPACT_ATOMS: atom_id res chain seq x y z
N MET A 1 -16.79 2.18 24.47
CA MET A 1 -15.68 2.15 25.45
C MET A 1 -15.85 1.07 26.53
N ASN A 2 -17.00 0.40 26.67
CA ASN A 2 -17.21 -0.66 27.67
C ASN A 2 -17.40 -2.03 27.00
N PRO A 3 -16.33 -2.73 26.59
CA PRO A 3 -16.45 -4.11 26.09
C PRO A 3 -16.82 -5.09 27.21
N PRO A 4 -17.25 -6.32 26.86
CA PRO A 4 -17.45 -7.39 27.84
C PRO A 4 -16.21 -7.62 28.71
N LYS A 5 -16.43 -7.99 29.96
CA LYS A 5 -15.40 -8.26 30.97
C LYS A 5 -15.31 -9.75 31.25
N ALA A 6 -14.19 -10.19 31.82
CA ALA A 6 -14.04 -11.57 32.25
C ALA A 6 -15.19 -11.97 33.19
N GLY A 7 -15.88 -13.06 32.84
CA GLY A 7 -17.09 -13.53 33.52
C GLY A 7 -18.40 -13.24 32.78
N ASP A 8 -18.41 -12.30 31.83
CA ASP A 8 -19.58 -12.08 30.96
C ASP A 8 -19.71 -13.20 29.93
N GLU A 9 -20.94 -13.60 29.59
CA GLU A 9 -21.22 -14.71 28.65
C GLU A 9 -20.53 -14.53 27.29
N SER A 10 -20.42 -13.28 26.81
CA SER A 10 -19.85 -12.94 25.50
C SER A 10 -18.35 -12.60 25.54
N PHE A 11 -17.70 -12.66 26.69
CA PHE A 11 -16.30 -12.25 26.84
C PHE A 11 -15.35 -13.07 25.96
N GLU A 12 -15.47 -14.40 26.01
CA GLU A 12 -14.57 -15.29 25.27
C GLU A 12 -14.73 -15.14 23.75
N SER A 13 -15.96 -15.07 23.25
CA SER A 13 -16.21 -14.86 21.81
C SER A 13 -15.71 -13.48 21.36
N PHE A 14 -15.97 -12.43 22.16
CA PHE A 14 -15.48 -11.08 21.86
C PHE A 14 -13.95 -11.03 21.80
N MET A 15 -13.25 -11.64 22.76
CA MET A 15 -11.79 -11.66 22.78
C MET A 15 -11.20 -12.45 21.62
N LEU A 16 -11.82 -13.59 21.27
CA LEU A 16 -11.40 -14.40 20.13
C LEU A 16 -11.54 -13.63 18.80
N GLU A 17 -12.69 -12.99 18.57
CA GLU A 17 -12.96 -12.19 17.37
C GLU A 17 -12.02 -10.99 17.29
N ARG A 18 -11.90 -10.21 18.38
CA ARG A 18 -11.03 -9.04 18.45
C ARG A 18 -9.58 -9.41 18.16
N ASN A 19 -9.05 -10.43 18.83
CA ASN A 19 -7.67 -10.85 18.65
C ASN A 19 -7.45 -11.39 17.24
N GLY A 20 -8.39 -12.18 16.70
CA GLY A 20 -8.35 -12.67 15.33
C GLY A 20 -8.27 -11.53 14.29
N ILE A 21 -9.11 -10.50 14.44
CA ILE A 21 -9.11 -9.32 13.56
C ILE A 21 -7.77 -8.57 13.65
N LEU A 22 -7.26 -8.30 14.86
CA LEU A 22 -6.00 -7.59 15.05
C LEU A 22 -4.81 -8.37 14.51
N SER A 23 -4.74 -9.69 14.75
CA SER A 23 -3.68 -10.53 14.20
C SER A 23 -3.75 -10.62 12.68
N SER A 24 -4.95 -10.68 12.10
CA SER A 24 -5.12 -10.64 10.64
C SER A 24 -4.66 -9.32 10.03
N LEU A 25 -5.02 -8.18 10.64
CA LEU A 25 -4.53 -6.87 10.19
C LEU A 25 -3.00 -6.78 10.24
N ALA A 26 -2.38 -7.27 11.32
CA ALA A 26 -0.92 -7.27 11.48
C ALA A 26 -0.22 -8.15 10.41
N ARG A 27 -0.74 -9.34 10.12
CA ARG A 27 -0.19 -10.22 9.07
C ARG A 27 -0.31 -9.59 7.69
N ARG A 28 -1.46 -8.99 7.36
CA ARG A 28 -1.67 -8.29 6.08
C ARG A 28 -0.77 -7.07 5.92
N ALA A 29 -0.61 -6.27 6.98
CA ALA A 29 0.30 -5.14 6.98
C ALA A 29 1.74 -5.58 6.69
N LYS A 30 2.21 -6.60 7.40
CA LYS A 30 3.56 -7.16 7.21
C LYS A 30 3.75 -7.71 5.80
N ALA A 31 2.79 -8.47 5.27
CA ALA A 31 2.88 -9.05 3.93
C ALA A 31 3.00 -7.97 2.83
N LEU A 32 2.20 -6.91 2.92
CA LEU A 32 2.27 -5.79 1.96
C LEU A 32 3.55 -4.97 2.13
N GLU A 33 3.98 -4.71 3.37
CA GLU A 33 5.26 -4.04 3.67
C GLU A 33 6.44 -4.78 3.06
N GLU A 34 6.56 -6.09 3.31
CA GLU A 34 7.61 -6.94 2.75
C GLU A 34 7.55 -6.99 1.22
N ALA A 35 6.35 -7.06 0.66
CA ALA A 35 6.17 -7.01 -0.79
C ALA A 35 6.66 -5.69 -1.39
N PHE A 36 6.28 -4.54 -0.80
CA PHE A 36 6.73 -3.24 -1.28
C PHE A 36 8.24 -3.05 -1.13
N ASN A 37 8.83 -3.48 -0.01
CA ASN A 37 10.28 -3.41 0.20
C ASN A 37 11.07 -4.37 -0.71
N SER A 38 10.41 -5.35 -1.34
CA SER A 38 11.05 -6.22 -2.34
C SER A 38 11.07 -5.64 -3.75
N LEU A 39 10.39 -4.52 -3.99
CA LEU A 39 10.28 -3.90 -5.32
C LEU A 39 11.38 -2.87 -5.56
N GLU A 40 11.91 -2.86 -6.79
CA GLU A 40 12.91 -1.89 -7.23
C GLU A 40 12.44 -0.45 -7.00
N GLY A 41 13.27 0.40 -6.41
CA GLY A 41 12.89 1.81 -6.23
C GLY A 41 11.67 2.04 -5.33
N ILE A 42 11.27 1.07 -4.48
CA ILE A 42 10.28 1.28 -3.43
C ILE A 42 10.92 1.10 -2.05
N THR A 43 10.57 1.99 -1.12
CA THR A 43 10.89 1.83 0.30
C THR A 43 9.61 2.02 1.11
N CYS A 44 9.29 1.07 1.97
CA CYS A 44 8.11 1.10 2.82
C CYS A 44 8.50 1.00 4.29
N ASN A 45 8.11 2.00 5.07
CA ASN A 45 8.25 1.94 6.51
C ASN A 45 7.31 0.90 7.09
N LYS A 46 7.69 0.33 8.25
CA LYS A 46 6.84 -0.53 9.04
C LYS A 46 5.57 0.20 9.49
N ALA A 47 4.43 -0.44 9.32
CA ALA A 47 3.19 0.02 9.93
C ALA A 47 3.15 -0.38 11.41
N GLU A 48 3.32 0.59 12.31
CA GLU A 48 3.18 0.36 13.75
C GLU A 48 1.70 0.28 14.19
N GLY A 49 0.78 0.80 13.37
CA GLY A 49 -0.66 0.79 13.66
C GLY A 49 -1.49 1.35 12.49
N ALA A 50 -2.74 1.71 12.80
CA ALA A 50 -3.75 2.13 11.82
C ALA A 50 -4.02 1.07 10.74
N MET A 51 -4.30 1.50 9.50
CA MET A 51 -4.78 0.63 8.41
C MET A 51 -4.11 0.94 7.06
N TYR A 52 -2.96 1.61 7.07
CA TYR A 52 -2.32 2.13 5.86
C TYR A 52 -0.82 1.92 5.86
N LEU A 53 -0.29 1.65 4.67
CA LEU A 53 1.11 1.80 4.33
C LEU A 53 1.28 3.05 3.47
N PHE A 54 2.46 3.67 3.56
CA PHE A 54 2.81 4.86 2.78
C PHE A 54 4.18 4.70 2.11
N PRO A 55 4.32 3.79 1.12
CA PRO A 55 5.60 3.54 0.49
C PRO A 55 6.08 4.77 -0.30
N ARG A 56 7.39 5.01 -0.25
CA ARG A 56 8.10 5.96 -1.09
C ARG A 56 8.45 5.33 -2.42
N LEU A 57 8.14 6.05 -3.50
CA LEU A 57 8.52 5.74 -4.87
C LEU A 57 9.76 6.57 -5.24
N HIS A 58 10.85 5.89 -5.57
CA HIS A 58 12.04 6.47 -6.18
C HIS A 58 11.89 6.36 -7.69
N LEU A 59 11.12 7.28 -8.27
CA LEU A 59 10.78 7.26 -9.70
C LEU A 59 11.98 7.65 -10.57
N PRO A 60 12.25 6.93 -11.69
CA PRO A 60 13.23 7.34 -12.67
C PRO A 60 12.94 8.70 -13.30
N GLN A 61 13.96 9.37 -13.81
CA GLN A 61 13.78 10.72 -14.36
C GLN A 61 12.91 10.72 -15.63
N LYS A 62 12.97 9.65 -16.45
CA LYS A 62 12.08 9.46 -17.59
C LYS A 62 10.60 9.40 -17.17
N ALA A 63 10.28 8.70 -16.07
CA ALA A 63 8.92 8.63 -15.53
C ALA A 63 8.43 10.00 -15.02
N ILE A 64 9.31 10.75 -14.35
CA ILE A 64 9.00 12.13 -13.90
C ILE A 64 8.73 13.03 -15.10
N GLY A 65 9.56 12.94 -16.15
CA GLY A 65 9.36 13.69 -17.40
C GLY A 65 8.05 13.33 -18.10
N ALA A 66 7.69 12.04 -18.15
CA ALA A 66 6.41 11.59 -18.71
C ALA A 66 5.20 12.13 -17.92
N ALA A 67 5.29 12.14 -16.59
CA ALA A 67 4.25 12.74 -15.74
C ALA A 67 4.11 14.25 -15.98
N GLN A 68 5.23 14.97 -16.11
CA GLN A 68 5.23 16.39 -16.42
C GLN A 68 4.63 16.68 -17.80
N ALA A 69 4.99 15.88 -18.82
CA ALA A 69 4.41 15.99 -20.16
C ALA A 69 2.90 15.72 -20.17
N ALA A 70 2.42 14.84 -19.28
CA ALA A 70 1.01 14.57 -19.06
C ALA A 70 0.31 15.61 -18.14
N GLY A 71 1.02 16.63 -17.66
CA GLY A 71 0.46 17.68 -16.80
C GLY A 71 0.01 17.19 -15.43
N THR A 72 0.65 16.15 -14.88
CA THR A 72 0.26 15.55 -13.59
C THR A 72 1.47 15.35 -12.66
N ALA A 73 1.21 15.21 -11.36
CA ALA A 73 2.25 14.87 -10.40
C ALA A 73 2.79 13.45 -10.65
N PRO A 74 4.10 13.19 -10.50
CA PRO A 74 4.68 11.86 -10.74
C PRO A 74 4.04 10.70 -9.96
N ASP A 75 3.64 10.92 -8.70
CA ASP A 75 2.91 9.89 -7.95
C ASP A 75 1.48 9.67 -8.44
N ALA A 76 0.78 10.74 -8.86
CA ALA A 76 -0.54 10.65 -9.47
C ALA A 76 -0.48 9.95 -10.83
N TYR A 77 0.58 10.18 -11.61
CA TYR A 77 0.86 9.46 -12.84
C TYR A 77 1.00 7.95 -12.57
N TYR A 78 1.85 7.58 -11.62
CA TYR A 78 2.04 6.19 -11.21
C TYR A 78 0.73 5.55 -10.71
N ALA A 79 -0.01 6.25 -9.85
CA ALA A 79 -1.29 5.79 -9.29
C ALA A 79 -2.36 5.56 -10.38
N LYS A 80 -2.40 6.43 -11.40
CA LYS A 80 -3.27 6.24 -12.56
C LYS A 80 -2.86 5.02 -13.39
N ARG A 81 -1.55 4.85 -13.64
CA ARG A 81 -1.03 3.74 -14.46
C ARG A 81 -1.30 2.38 -13.82
N ILE A 82 -1.11 2.25 -12.50
CA ILE A 82 -1.42 0.98 -11.82
C ILE A 82 -2.92 0.67 -11.85
N LEU A 83 -3.77 1.69 -11.69
CA LEU A 83 -5.22 1.55 -11.80
C LEU A 83 -5.62 1.02 -13.18
N GLU A 84 -5.13 1.65 -14.25
CA GLU A 84 -5.43 1.25 -15.63
C GLU A 84 -4.96 -0.18 -15.95
N ALA A 85 -3.80 -0.58 -15.45
CA ALA A 85 -3.22 -1.89 -15.73
C ALA A 85 -3.81 -3.04 -14.90
N THR A 86 -4.23 -2.76 -13.65
CA THR A 86 -4.52 -3.83 -12.67
C THR A 86 -5.90 -3.72 -12.00
N GLY A 87 -6.55 -2.56 -12.11
CA GLY A 87 -7.74 -2.22 -11.34
C GLY A 87 -7.46 -1.84 -9.87
N ILE A 88 -6.20 -1.83 -9.42
CA ILE A 88 -5.84 -1.48 -8.05
C ILE A 88 -5.86 0.04 -7.88
N VAL A 89 -6.68 0.54 -6.95
CA VAL A 89 -6.73 1.95 -6.58
C VAL A 89 -5.81 2.21 -5.39
N VAL A 90 -4.84 3.11 -5.57
CA VAL A 90 -4.05 3.72 -4.50
C VAL A 90 -4.24 5.22 -4.53
N VAL A 91 -3.98 5.89 -3.40
CA VAL A 91 -4.09 7.36 -3.34
C VAL A 91 -2.68 7.97 -3.48
N PRO A 92 -2.43 8.88 -4.43
CA PRO A 92 -1.10 9.48 -4.60
C PRO A 92 -0.71 10.37 -3.41
N GLY A 93 0.58 10.42 -3.10
CA GLY A 93 1.17 11.18 -1.98
C GLY A 93 0.93 12.69 -2.08
N SER A 94 0.84 13.22 -3.29
CA SER A 94 0.56 14.63 -3.60
C SER A 94 -0.73 15.15 -2.97
N GLY A 95 -1.71 14.28 -2.68
CA GLY A 95 -2.94 14.64 -1.96
C GLY A 95 -2.77 14.81 -0.44
N PHE A 96 -1.64 14.38 0.14
CA PHE A 96 -1.40 14.37 1.59
C PHE A 96 -0.37 15.42 2.04
N GLY A 97 0.35 16.02 1.09
CA GLY A 97 1.59 16.76 1.39
C GLY A 97 2.75 15.80 1.62
N GLN A 98 3.90 16.13 1.06
CA GLN A 98 5.14 15.35 1.17
C GLN A 98 6.34 16.27 0.95
N VAL A 99 7.53 15.82 1.36
CA VAL A 99 8.76 16.58 1.16
C VAL A 99 8.97 16.81 -0.35
N PRO A 100 9.25 18.04 -0.82
CA PRO A 100 9.49 18.30 -2.23
C PRO A 100 10.55 17.36 -2.83
N GLY A 101 10.29 16.85 -4.04
CA GLY A 101 11.17 15.88 -4.71
C GLY A 101 11.02 14.44 -4.22
N THR A 102 10.09 14.16 -3.31
CA THR A 102 9.72 12.79 -2.91
C THR A 102 8.31 12.46 -3.39
N TRP A 103 8.09 11.18 -3.67
CA TRP A 103 6.83 10.68 -4.22
C TRP A 103 6.39 9.46 -3.42
N HIS A 104 5.08 9.37 -3.14
CA HIS A 104 4.54 8.30 -2.32
C HIS A 104 3.16 7.87 -2.85
N PHE A 105 2.65 6.76 -2.32
CA PHE A 105 1.24 6.43 -2.41
C PHE A 105 0.75 5.84 -1.10
N ARG A 106 -0.53 6.00 -0.80
CA ARG A 106 -1.18 5.32 0.32
C ARG A 106 -1.87 4.06 -0.16
N CYS A 107 -1.51 2.92 0.45
CA CYS A 107 -2.16 1.63 0.24
C CYS A 107 -2.85 1.17 1.53
N THR A 108 -4.02 0.55 1.41
CA THR A 108 -4.75 0.01 2.57
C THR A 108 -4.38 -1.45 2.82
N ILE A 109 -4.37 -1.86 4.09
CA ILE A 109 -4.17 -3.25 4.51
C ILE A 109 -5.49 -4.04 4.62
N LEU A 110 -6.62 -3.41 4.25
CA LEU A 110 -7.97 -3.93 4.45
C LEU A 110 -8.45 -5.03 3.48
N PRO A 111 -7.85 -5.30 2.30
CA PRO A 111 -8.27 -6.44 1.49
C PRO A 111 -8.27 -7.74 2.30
N GLN A 112 -9.12 -8.68 1.91
CA GLN A 112 -9.21 -9.97 2.57
C GLN A 112 -7.85 -10.67 2.53
N GLU A 113 -7.48 -11.33 3.62
CA GLU A 113 -6.14 -11.90 3.80
C GLU A 113 -5.78 -12.93 2.72
N ASP A 114 -6.76 -13.70 2.25
CA ASP A 114 -6.63 -14.67 1.14
C ASP A 114 -6.42 -14.01 -0.22
N LYS A 115 -6.80 -12.73 -0.39
CA LYS A 115 -6.63 -11.96 -1.63
C LYS A 115 -5.32 -11.19 -1.70
N ILE A 116 -4.64 -10.99 -0.58
CA ILE A 116 -3.37 -10.24 -0.52
C ILE A 116 -2.30 -10.79 -1.47
N PRO A 117 -2.06 -12.13 -1.58
CA PRO A 117 -1.06 -12.65 -2.51
C PRO A 117 -1.33 -12.29 -3.97
N ALA A 118 -2.60 -12.35 -4.40
CA ALA A 118 -3.00 -12.01 -5.76
C ALA A 118 -2.84 -10.50 -6.04
N ILE A 119 -3.16 -9.65 -5.06
CA ILE A 119 -2.94 -8.19 -5.15
C ILE A 119 -1.46 -7.89 -5.28
N ILE A 120 -0.62 -8.52 -4.44
CA ILE A 120 0.83 -8.38 -4.49
C ILE A 120 1.37 -8.79 -5.87
N SER A 121 0.97 -9.95 -6.41
CA SER A 121 1.43 -10.41 -7.74
C SER A 121 1.14 -9.37 -8.82
N ARG A 122 -0.12 -8.90 -8.91
CA ARG A 122 -0.53 -7.88 -9.88
C ARG A 122 0.23 -6.57 -9.71
N PHE A 123 0.45 -6.15 -8.47
CA PHE A 123 1.23 -4.94 -8.18
C PHE A 123 2.68 -5.11 -8.66
N LYS A 124 3.31 -6.25 -8.36
CA LYS A 124 4.69 -6.54 -8.78
C LYS A 124 4.84 -6.57 -10.29
N GLU A 125 3.98 -7.31 -10.97
CA GLU A 125 3.99 -7.40 -12.44
C GLU A 125 3.80 -6.03 -13.12
N PHE A 126 2.91 -5.19 -12.58
CA PHE A 126 2.77 -3.82 -13.06
C PHE A 126 4.04 -3.01 -12.82
N HIS A 127 4.57 -3.07 -11.60
CA HIS A 127 5.69 -2.26 -11.18
C HIS A 127 6.96 -2.58 -11.97
N GLU A 128 7.26 -3.86 -12.19
CA GLU A 128 8.39 -4.31 -13.01
C GLU A 128 8.29 -3.77 -14.44
N LYS A 129 7.12 -3.89 -15.08
CA LYS A 129 6.89 -3.35 -16.42
C LYS A 129 7.00 -1.83 -16.47
N PHE A 130 6.51 -1.14 -15.44
CA PHE A 130 6.65 0.31 -15.33
C PHE A 130 8.12 0.70 -15.22
N MET A 131 8.91 -0.01 -14.40
CA MET A 131 10.34 0.25 -14.30
C MET A 131 11.06 -0.09 -15.62
N ASP A 132 10.70 -1.16 -16.34
CA ASP A 132 11.28 -1.47 -17.65
C ASP A 132 11.03 -0.38 -18.70
N GLU A 133 9.87 0.26 -18.66
CA GLU A 133 9.52 1.36 -19.57
C GLU A 133 10.32 2.65 -19.30
N TYR A 134 10.65 2.91 -18.03
CA TYR A 134 11.20 4.20 -17.61
C TYR A 134 12.60 4.15 -16.99
N ARG A 135 13.20 2.97 -16.76
CA ARG A 135 14.56 2.86 -16.23
C ARG A 135 15.55 3.51 -17.17
N ASP A 136 16.57 4.15 -16.59
CA ASP A 136 17.58 4.88 -17.34
C ASP A 136 18.54 3.94 -18.08
#